data_AF-A0A6A3UAK4-F1
#
_entry.id   AF-A0A6A3UAK4-F1
#
_cell.length_a   1.000
_cell.length_b   1.000
_cell.length_c   1.000
_cell.angle_alpha   90.00
_cell.angle_beta   90.00
_cell.angle_gamma   90.00
#
_symmetry.space_group_name_H-M   'P 1'
#
loop_
_entity.id
_entity.type
_entity.pdbx_description
1 polymer ?
#
loop_
_entity_poly.entity_id
_entity_poly.type
_entity_poly.pdbx_seq_one_letter_code
_entity_poly.pdbx_strand_id
1 'polypeptide(L)'
;MLGGSPVGPKKLSVAQQALLRLHKINARGTFMSVNALLLLAVFYTSQRFPHKFVRVQGDCDSNWLHVDAPEGSEAICCNNEAGGYEEAPCYTGMDLMPVLGSMQGAWAIPLSALVFSYGSMMLGPNVTMHRVRVYVRRGLLYVAVMALRTVVLYMGLGLVEKRLVHLLMGHSDHACWYADLRRGKRCPADFDHSDHIVLLVSHYLAIPMFECFALSVESSGPNLKRTVLRAWLVLVGGMATYLLFFTASYFHTTAENLVGLIIAQACVMTPLLLLTQDYFTSVKWLRLSNFVLPPDDVKRDD
;
A
#
# COMPACT_ATOMS: atom_id res chain seq x y z
N MET A 1 -14.27 -43.43 -13.23
CA MET A 1 -14.00 -41.99 -13.03
C MET A 1 -15.11 -41.20 -13.71
N LEU A 2 -16.12 -40.77 -12.95
CA LEU A 2 -17.31 -40.13 -13.47
C LEU A 2 -17.01 -38.66 -13.80
N GLY A 3 -16.91 -38.36 -15.10
CA GLY A 3 -16.89 -37.01 -15.63
C GLY A 3 -18.25 -36.35 -15.44
N GLY A 4 -18.38 -35.57 -14.37
CA GLY A 4 -19.46 -34.60 -14.23
C GLY A 4 -19.21 -33.44 -15.18
N SER A 5 -20.15 -33.19 -16.10
CA SER A 5 -20.16 -32.01 -16.95
C SER A 5 -19.95 -30.74 -16.12
N PRO A 6 -19.16 -29.75 -16.61
CA PRO A 6 -18.95 -28.51 -15.88
C PRO A 6 -20.29 -27.81 -15.70
N VAL A 7 -20.74 -27.73 -14.45
CA VAL A 7 -21.93 -26.96 -14.07
C VAL A 7 -21.70 -25.53 -14.56
N GLY A 8 -22.51 -25.09 -15.52
CA GLY A 8 -22.47 -23.73 -16.03
C GLY A 8 -22.62 -22.72 -14.88
N PRO A 9 -22.16 -21.47 -15.06
CA PRO A 9 -22.19 -20.47 -14.00
C PRO A 9 -23.62 -20.32 -13.47
N LYS A 10 -23.84 -20.67 -12.19
CA LYS A 10 -25.12 -20.44 -11.50
C LYS A 10 -25.44 -18.94 -11.61
N LYS A 11 -26.59 -18.62 -12.21
CA LYS A 11 -27.09 -17.25 -12.26
C LYS A 11 -27.33 -16.79 -10.83
N LEU A 12 -26.72 -15.66 -10.44
CA LEU A 12 -26.95 -15.03 -9.15
C LEU A 12 -28.43 -14.67 -9.00
N SER A 13 -28.98 -14.88 -7.79
CA SER A 13 -30.32 -14.41 -7.45
C SER A 13 -30.41 -12.89 -7.52
N VAL A 14 -31.63 -12.34 -7.67
CA VAL A 14 -31.85 -10.89 -7.69
C VAL A 14 -31.29 -10.22 -6.43
N ALA A 15 -31.46 -10.86 -5.27
CA ALA A 15 -30.92 -10.39 -4.00
C ALA A 15 -29.39 -10.36 -3.99
N GLN A 16 -28.72 -11.42 -4.48
CA GLN A 16 -27.26 -11.46 -4.60
C GLN A 16 -26.72 -10.39 -5.56
N GLN A 17 -27.42 -10.16 -6.68
CA GLN A 17 -27.05 -9.11 -7.63
C GLN A 17 -27.19 -7.72 -7.01
N ALA A 18 -28.27 -7.46 -6.27
CA ALA A 18 -28.49 -6.20 -5.56
C ALA A 18 -27.41 -5.95 -4.50
N LEU A 19 -27.09 -6.96 -3.69
CA LEU A 19 -26.05 -6.88 -2.66
C LEU A 19 -24.66 -6.68 -3.26
N LEU A 20 -24.32 -7.38 -4.34
CA LEU A 20 -23.07 -7.17 -5.07
C LEU A 20 -22.97 -5.74 -5.62
N ARG A 21 -24.06 -5.22 -6.22
CA ARG A 21 -24.09 -3.83 -6.71
C ARG A 21 -23.87 -2.82 -5.58
N LEU A 22 -24.49 -3.01 -4.43
CA LEU A 22 -24.30 -2.15 -3.26
C LEU A 22 -22.83 -2.14 -2.82
N HIS A 23 -22.20 -3.32 -2.70
CA HIS A 23 -20.80 -3.40 -2.33
C HIS A 23 -19.86 -2.78 -3.37
N LYS A 24 -20.18 -2.90 -4.67
CA LYS A 24 -19.43 -2.21 -5.74
C LYS A 24 -19.51 -0.69 -5.61
N ILE A 25 -20.70 -0.14 -5.34
CA ILE A 25 -20.90 1.30 -5.13
C ILE A 25 -20.11 1.77 -3.91
N ASN A 26 -20.23 1.04 -2.79
CA ASN A 26 -19.51 1.39 -1.56
C ASN A 26 -18.00 1.33 -1.77
N ALA A 27 -17.48 0.29 -2.41
CA ALA A 27 -16.06 0.19 -2.73
C ALA A 27 -15.59 1.36 -3.60
N ARG A 28 -16.34 1.70 -4.66
CA ARG A 28 -16.02 2.87 -5.50
C ARG A 28 -15.94 4.15 -4.68
N GLY A 29 -16.92 4.39 -3.82
CA GLY A 29 -16.92 5.52 -2.89
C GLY A 29 -15.67 5.53 -2.01
N THR A 30 -15.36 4.41 -1.35
CA THR A 30 -14.18 4.30 -0.48
C THR A 30 -12.86 4.54 -1.23
N PHE A 31 -12.66 3.92 -2.40
CA PHE A 31 -11.46 4.15 -3.22
C PHE A 31 -11.31 5.61 -3.64
N MET A 32 -12.40 6.25 -4.06
CA MET A 32 -12.38 7.67 -4.43
C MET A 32 -12.09 8.58 -3.23
N SER A 33 -12.75 8.34 -2.09
CA SER A 33 -12.53 9.11 -0.86
C SER A 33 -11.10 8.96 -0.34
N VAL A 34 -10.56 7.74 -0.29
CA VAL A 34 -9.18 7.51 0.16
C VAL A 34 -8.18 8.19 -0.79
N ASN A 35 -8.35 8.07 -2.11
CA ASN A 35 -7.46 8.75 -3.05
C ASN A 35 -7.50 10.28 -2.90
N ALA A 36 -8.69 10.86 -2.72
CA ALA A 36 -8.84 12.29 -2.48
C ALA A 36 -8.18 12.72 -1.16
N LEU A 37 -8.40 11.96 -0.08
CA LEU A 37 -7.78 12.23 1.22
C LEU A 37 -6.24 12.11 1.17
N LEU A 38 -5.70 11.13 0.44
CA LEU A 38 -4.26 10.99 0.24
C LEU A 38 -3.68 12.19 -0.52
N LEU A 39 -4.36 12.67 -1.57
CA LEU A 39 -3.95 13.87 -2.30
C LEU A 39 -3.95 15.10 -1.40
N LEU A 40 -5.02 15.28 -0.61
CA LEU A 40 -5.12 16.38 0.35
C LEU A 40 -4.03 16.29 1.42
N ALA A 41 -3.77 15.09 1.95
CA ALA A 41 -2.73 14.86 2.95
C ALA A 41 -1.34 15.18 2.39
N VAL A 42 -1.00 14.64 1.23
CA VAL A 42 0.29 14.91 0.57
C VAL A 42 0.45 16.39 0.23
N PHE A 43 -0.60 17.04 -0.27
CA PHE A 43 -0.55 18.47 -0.56
C PHE A 43 -0.36 19.29 0.72
N TYR A 44 -1.11 18.97 1.78
CA TYR A 44 -0.98 19.63 3.07
C TYR A 44 0.42 19.46 3.67
N THR A 45 0.94 18.23 3.74
CA THR A 45 2.28 17.98 4.31
C THR A 45 3.36 18.65 3.48
N SER A 46 3.23 18.63 2.16
CA SER A 46 4.19 19.27 1.25
C SER A 46 4.24 20.79 1.40
N GLN A 47 3.12 21.44 1.76
CA GLN A 47 3.08 22.88 2.01
C GLN A 47 3.54 23.23 3.42
N ARG A 48 3.21 22.39 4.42
CA ARG A 48 3.51 22.65 5.82
C ARG A 48 4.97 22.33 6.21
N PHE A 49 5.57 21.36 5.53
CA PHE A 49 6.91 20.84 5.82
C PHE A 49 7.72 20.77 4.50
N PRO A 50 8.26 21.90 4.02
CA PRO A 50 8.97 21.95 2.75
C PRO A 50 10.39 21.36 2.82
N HIS A 51 10.95 21.19 4.02
CA HIS A 51 12.33 20.78 4.23
C HIS A 51 12.48 19.26 4.34
N LYS A 52 13.50 18.72 3.68
CA LYS A 52 13.86 17.30 3.70
C LYS A 52 14.93 17.02 4.74
N PHE A 53 14.78 15.90 5.43
CA PHE A 53 15.73 15.39 6.43
C PHE A 53 16.41 14.12 5.96
N VAL A 54 17.67 13.94 6.37
CA VAL A 54 18.46 12.75 6.12
C VAL A 54 18.99 12.17 7.42
N ARG A 55 19.00 10.83 7.51
CA ARG A 55 19.57 10.13 8.66
C ARG A 55 21.09 10.15 8.59
N VAL A 56 21.72 10.54 9.69
CA VAL A 56 23.18 10.59 9.86
C VAL A 56 23.64 9.75 11.06
N GLN A 57 24.91 9.39 11.09
CA GLN A 57 25.57 8.82 12.25
C GLN A 57 25.89 9.94 13.24
N GLY A 58 25.79 9.64 14.53
CA GLY A 58 25.98 10.61 15.61
C GLY A 58 25.80 9.93 16.96
N ASP A 59 25.73 10.73 18.01
CA ASP A 59 25.80 10.25 19.39
C ASP A 59 24.53 9.53 19.87
N CYS A 60 23.40 9.71 19.18
CA CYS A 60 22.12 9.08 19.52
C CYS A 60 21.76 7.92 18.57
N ASP A 61 20.75 7.13 18.92
CA ASP A 61 20.25 6.02 18.06
C ASP A 61 19.64 6.52 16.74
N SER A 62 19.10 7.75 16.74
CA SER A 62 18.38 8.36 15.64
C SER A 62 18.78 9.83 15.48
N ASN A 63 19.80 10.07 14.66
CA ASN A 63 20.27 11.42 14.34
C ASN A 63 19.84 11.84 12.93
N TRP A 64 19.40 13.09 12.81
CA TRP A 64 18.85 13.66 11.59
C TRP A 64 19.48 14.99 11.27
N LEU A 65 19.61 15.30 9.98
CA LEU A 65 20.12 16.58 9.51
C LEU A 65 19.20 17.09 8.40
N HIS A 66 18.97 18.40 8.33
CA HIS A 66 18.36 18.99 7.16
C HIS A 66 19.28 18.82 5.95
N VAL A 67 18.71 18.54 4.78
CA VAL A 67 19.46 18.43 3.52
C VAL A 67 20.16 19.76 3.18
N ASP A 68 19.53 20.89 3.53
CA ASP A 68 20.03 22.24 3.25
C ASP A 68 20.89 22.81 4.42
N ALA A 69 21.26 21.98 5.40
CA ALA A 69 22.03 22.43 6.55
C ALA A 69 23.44 22.89 6.15
N PRO A 70 23.92 24.06 6.63
CA PRO A 70 25.29 24.51 6.38
C PRO A 70 26.33 23.59 7.03
N GLU A 71 27.55 23.60 6.50
CA GLU A 71 28.66 22.80 7.04
C GLU A 71 28.90 23.09 8.53
N GLY A 72 29.06 22.04 9.33
CA GLY A 72 29.23 22.14 10.78
C GLY A 72 27.93 22.26 11.59
N SER A 73 26.76 22.12 10.95
CA SER A 73 25.48 22.07 11.68
C SER A 73 25.41 20.84 12.58
N GLU A 74 24.85 21.03 13.78
CA GLU A 74 24.61 19.94 14.73
C GLU A 74 23.51 18.99 14.24
N ALA A 75 23.72 17.69 14.42
CA ALA A 75 22.71 16.69 14.11
C ALA A 75 21.60 16.71 15.16
N ILE A 76 20.35 16.68 14.70
CA ILE A 76 19.17 16.62 15.55
C ILE A 76 19.04 15.20 16.09
N CYS A 77 19.15 15.07 17.40
CA CYS A 77 19.03 13.80 18.11
C CYS A 77 17.58 13.57 18.57
N CYS A 78 16.96 12.48 18.12
CA CYS A 78 15.63 12.07 18.58
C CYS A 78 15.75 11.04 19.73
N ASN A 79 15.71 11.50 20.97
CA ASN A 79 15.84 10.66 22.18
C ASN A 79 14.50 10.33 22.87
N ASN A 80 13.41 10.13 22.13
CA ASN A 80 12.08 9.81 22.68
C ASN A 80 11.56 10.79 23.78
N GLU A 81 12.20 11.94 23.97
CA GLU A 81 11.78 12.97 24.92
C GLU A 81 10.63 13.79 24.34
N ALA A 82 9.61 14.04 25.16
CA ALA A 82 8.45 14.84 24.79
C ALA A 82 8.88 16.31 24.63
N GLY A 83 9.12 16.73 23.39
CA GLY A 83 9.54 18.10 23.06
C GLY A 83 10.74 18.23 22.12
N GLY A 84 11.21 17.14 21.50
CA GLY A 84 12.24 17.24 20.46
C GLY A 84 11.79 18.15 19.31
N TYR A 85 12.57 19.21 19.07
CA TYR A 85 12.46 20.27 18.03
C TYR A 85 11.16 20.26 17.19
N GLU A 86 10.34 21.31 17.30
CA GLU A 86 8.99 21.44 16.68
C GLU A 86 8.92 21.15 15.17
N GLU A 87 10.04 21.08 14.47
CA GLU A 87 10.13 20.83 13.02
C GLU A 87 10.93 19.58 12.64
N ALA A 88 11.43 18.80 13.61
CA ALA A 88 12.27 17.63 13.36
C ALA A 88 11.45 16.33 13.19
N PRO A 89 12.01 15.30 12.51
CA PRO A 89 11.33 14.01 12.30
C PRO A 89 11.31 13.11 13.55
N CYS A 90 11.14 13.68 14.74
CA CYS A 90 11.06 12.93 16.00
C CYS A 90 9.59 12.63 16.33
N TYR A 91 9.05 11.54 15.78
CA TYR A 91 7.68 11.11 16.01
C TYR A 91 7.59 9.72 16.66
N THR A 92 6.54 9.50 17.45
CA THR A 92 6.30 8.22 18.13
C THR A 92 6.17 7.08 17.12
N GLY A 93 6.92 6.01 17.31
CA GLY A 93 6.87 4.86 16.40
C GLY A 93 7.66 5.04 15.11
N MET A 94 8.63 5.96 15.06
CA MET A 94 9.58 6.07 13.94
C MET A 94 10.33 4.75 13.65
N ASP A 95 10.50 3.91 14.66
CA ASP A 95 11.11 2.58 14.53
C ASP A 95 10.23 1.55 13.79
N LEU A 96 8.96 1.89 13.56
CA LEU A 96 8.05 1.05 12.78
C LEU A 96 8.36 1.10 11.28
N MET A 97 8.86 2.24 10.78
CA MET A 97 9.13 2.42 9.36
C MET A 97 10.22 1.47 8.83
N PRO A 98 11.35 1.24 9.51
CA PRO A 98 12.30 0.19 9.15
C PRO A 98 11.68 -1.22 9.07
N VAL A 99 10.71 -1.52 9.93
CA VAL A 99 10.04 -2.84 9.94
C VAL A 99 9.08 -2.97 8.76
N LEU A 100 8.21 -1.98 8.54
CA LEU A 100 7.23 -1.99 7.45
C LEU A 100 7.87 -1.76 6.06
N GLY A 101 8.96 -0.98 6.00
CA GLY A 101 9.77 -0.79 4.81
C GLY A 101 10.71 -1.96 4.51
N SER A 102 10.96 -2.86 5.47
CA SER A 102 11.76 -4.05 5.23
C SER A 102 11.10 -4.96 4.20
N MET A 103 11.89 -5.66 3.39
CA MET A 103 11.37 -6.60 2.39
C MET A 103 10.47 -7.67 3.03
N GLN A 104 10.79 -8.12 4.25
CA GLN A 104 9.96 -9.11 4.94
C GLN A 104 8.62 -8.52 5.40
N GLY A 105 8.65 -7.34 6.03
CA GLY A 105 7.44 -6.65 6.50
C GLY A 105 6.52 -6.23 5.35
N ALA A 106 7.09 -5.61 4.31
CA ALA A 106 6.42 -5.16 3.09
C ALA A 106 5.68 -6.29 2.37
N TRP A 107 6.15 -7.54 2.51
CA TRP A 107 5.55 -8.69 1.86
C TRP A 107 4.57 -9.45 2.77
N ALA A 108 4.92 -9.66 4.04
CA ALA A 108 4.13 -10.50 4.93
C ALA A 108 2.85 -9.79 5.43
N ILE A 109 2.96 -8.53 5.85
CA ILE A 109 1.89 -7.84 6.58
C ILE A 109 0.65 -7.59 5.70
N PRO A 110 0.76 -7.07 4.46
CA PRO A 110 -0.39 -6.91 3.57
C PRO A 110 -1.11 -8.21 3.24
N LEU A 111 -0.38 -9.32 3.16
CA LEU A 111 -0.92 -10.64 2.80
C LEU A 111 -1.52 -11.39 3.99
N SER A 112 -1.22 -10.98 5.22
CA SER A 112 -1.66 -11.67 6.44
C SER A 112 -3.17 -11.92 6.50
N ALA A 113 -3.99 -10.93 6.15
CA ALA A 113 -5.45 -11.06 6.15
C ALA A 113 -5.94 -12.14 5.16
N LEU A 114 -5.30 -12.24 3.99
CA LEU A 114 -5.59 -13.28 3.01
C LEU A 114 -5.16 -14.65 3.54
N VAL A 115 -3.98 -14.76 4.13
CA VAL A 115 -3.45 -16.02 4.71
C VAL A 115 -4.38 -16.52 5.81
N PHE A 116 -4.82 -15.66 6.72
CA PHE A 116 -5.80 -16.03 7.75
C PHE A 116 -7.16 -16.42 7.14
N SER A 117 -7.61 -15.71 6.10
CA SER A 117 -8.86 -16.03 5.41
C SER A 117 -8.80 -17.38 4.68
N TYR A 118 -7.66 -17.69 4.08
CA TYR A 118 -7.38 -18.96 3.41
C TYR A 118 -7.27 -20.11 4.41
N GLY A 119 -6.49 -19.95 5.48
CA GLY A 119 -6.32 -20.96 6.53
C GLY A 119 -7.64 -21.31 7.21
N SER A 120 -8.44 -20.30 7.58
CA SER A 120 -9.78 -20.52 8.13
C SER A 120 -10.76 -21.15 7.14
N MET A 121 -10.58 -20.92 5.83
CA MET A 121 -11.37 -21.60 4.80
C MET A 121 -10.98 -23.08 4.68
N MET A 122 -9.69 -23.40 4.73
CA MET A 122 -9.16 -24.78 4.69
C MET A 122 -9.58 -25.61 5.91
N LEU A 123 -9.65 -24.99 7.09
CA LEU A 123 -10.07 -25.66 8.33
C LEU A 123 -11.61 -25.73 8.47
N GLY A 124 -12.35 -25.06 7.59
CA GLY A 124 -13.81 -25.02 7.64
C GLY A 124 -14.47 -26.26 7.02
N PRO A 125 -15.75 -26.53 7.34
CA PRO A 125 -16.46 -27.71 6.85
C PRO A 125 -16.81 -27.66 5.35
N ASN A 126 -16.66 -26.50 4.68
CA ASN A 126 -17.13 -26.24 3.32
C ASN A 126 -15.97 -25.94 2.35
N VAL A 127 -14.94 -26.80 2.34
CA VAL A 127 -13.82 -26.69 1.39
C VAL A 127 -14.28 -27.16 0.02
N THR A 128 -14.19 -26.29 -0.98
CA THR A 128 -14.46 -26.64 -2.38
C THR A 128 -13.33 -26.16 -3.28
N MET A 129 -12.98 -26.93 -4.30
CA MET A 129 -11.90 -26.57 -5.25
C MET A 129 -12.12 -25.21 -5.92
N HIS A 130 -13.39 -24.82 -6.12
CA HIS A 130 -13.72 -23.48 -6.61
C HIS A 130 -13.26 -22.38 -5.65
N ARG A 131 -13.54 -22.52 -4.35
CA ARG A 131 -13.10 -21.56 -3.33
C ARG A 131 -11.58 -21.47 -3.29
N VAL A 132 -10.89 -22.62 -3.26
CA VAL A 132 -9.41 -22.65 -3.30
C VAL A 132 -8.87 -21.85 -4.48
N ARG A 133 -9.43 -22.08 -5.69
CA ARG A 133 -8.99 -21.40 -6.90
C ARG A 133 -9.17 -19.88 -6.83
N VAL A 134 -10.27 -19.40 -6.25
CA VAL A 134 -10.52 -17.95 -6.10
C VAL A 134 -9.52 -17.33 -5.13
N TYR A 135 -9.27 -17.95 -3.97
CA TYR A 135 -8.27 -17.46 -3.01
C TYR A 135 -6.85 -17.47 -3.58
N VAL A 136 -6.46 -18.53 -4.29
CA VAL A 136 -5.14 -18.61 -4.95
C VAL A 136 -5.01 -17.51 -6.00
N ARG A 137 -6.03 -17.28 -6.83
CA ARG A 137 -6.01 -16.19 -7.83
C ARG A 137 -5.95 -14.81 -7.19
N ARG A 138 -6.65 -14.60 -6.08
CA ARG A 138 -6.55 -13.36 -5.29
C ARG A 138 -5.15 -13.17 -4.70
N GLY A 139 -4.54 -14.24 -4.18
CA GLY A 139 -3.14 -14.20 -3.73
C GLY A 139 -2.17 -13.89 -4.87
N LEU A 140 -2.34 -14.51 -6.03
CA LEU A 140 -1.53 -14.21 -7.22
C LEU A 140 -1.72 -12.77 -7.71
N LEU A 141 -2.93 -12.22 -7.61
CA LEU A 141 -3.18 -10.80 -7.91
C LEU A 141 -2.37 -9.90 -6.97
N TYR A 142 -2.39 -10.16 -5.66
CA TYR A 142 -1.62 -9.36 -4.71
C TYR A 142 -0.12 -9.50 -4.92
N VAL A 143 0.38 -10.73 -5.13
CA VAL A 143 1.78 -10.97 -5.47
C VAL A 143 2.17 -10.24 -6.76
N ALA A 144 1.30 -10.22 -7.77
CA ALA A 144 1.53 -9.49 -9.01
C ALA A 144 1.58 -7.97 -8.78
N VAL A 145 0.71 -7.41 -7.94
CA VAL A 145 0.76 -5.99 -7.55
C VAL A 145 2.06 -5.66 -6.82
N MET A 146 2.49 -6.52 -5.90
CA MET A 146 3.70 -6.32 -5.11
C MET A 146 4.98 -6.48 -5.93
N ALA A 147 4.97 -7.43 -6.87
CA ALA A 147 6.03 -7.61 -7.85
C ALA A 147 6.09 -6.43 -8.84
N LEU A 148 4.94 -5.93 -9.31
CA LEU A 148 4.86 -4.73 -10.14
C LEU A 148 5.52 -3.54 -9.44
N ARG A 149 5.20 -3.30 -8.16
CA ARG A 149 5.86 -2.26 -7.38
C ARG A 149 7.37 -2.47 -7.30
N THR A 150 7.81 -3.68 -6.99
CA THR A 150 9.25 -3.94 -6.74
C THR A 150 10.09 -3.91 -8.02
N VAL A 151 9.60 -4.52 -9.10
CA VAL A 151 10.36 -4.70 -10.33
C VAL A 151 10.15 -3.52 -11.29
N VAL A 152 8.91 -3.09 -11.49
CA VAL A 152 8.60 -2.08 -12.50
C VAL A 152 8.71 -0.68 -11.90
N LEU A 153 8.06 -0.45 -10.75
CA LEU A 153 8.05 0.89 -10.16
C LEU A 153 9.40 1.19 -9.51
N TYR A 154 9.90 0.34 -8.61
CA TYR A 154 11.15 0.62 -7.90
C TYR A 154 12.40 0.44 -8.78
N MET A 155 12.64 -0.77 -9.30
CA MET A 155 13.84 -1.00 -10.13
C MET A 155 13.76 -0.31 -11.49
N GLY A 156 12.59 -0.37 -12.16
CA GLY A 156 12.39 0.20 -13.48
C GLY A 156 12.46 1.73 -13.49
N LEU A 157 11.69 2.41 -12.62
CA LEU A 157 11.73 3.88 -12.59
C LEU A 157 13.08 4.38 -12.08
N GLY A 158 13.71 3.71 -11.12
CA GLY A 158 15.05 4.08 -10.67
C GLY A 158 16.12 4.01 -11.78
N LEU A 159 15.99 3.08 -12.74
CA LEU A 159 16.86 3.05 -13.91
C LEU A 159 16.56 4.17 -14.91
N VAL A 160 15.28 4.46 -15.14
CA VAL A 160 14.85 5.54 -16.03
C VAL A 160 15.27 6.88 -15.47
N GLU A 161 15.06 7.11 -14.17
CA GLU A 161 15.44 8.30 -13.42
C GLU A 161 16.94 8.56 -13.54
N LYS A 162 17.78 7.57 -13.22
CA LYS A 162 19.25 7.70 -13.37
C LYS A 162 19.64 8.07 -14.79
N ARG A 163 19.00 7.46 -15.79
CA ARG A 163 19.31 7.73 -17.20
C ARG A 163 18.82 9.11 -17.64
N LEU A 164 17.64 9.53 -17.19
CA LEU A 164 17.02 10.80 -17.54
C LEU A 164 17.76 11.97 -16.89
N VAL A 165 18.11 11.86 -15.60
CA VAL A 165 18.91 12.85 -14.87
C VAL A 165 20.28 13.00 -15.52
N HIS A 166 20.95 11.88 -15.82
CA HIS A 166 22.24 11.91 -16.52
C HIS A 166 22.14 12.58 -17.91
N LEU A 167 21.02 12.41 -18.63
CA LEU A 167 20.81 13.01 -19.94
C LEU A 167 20.44 14.50 -19.89
N LEU A 168 19.67 14.91 -18.88
CA LEU A 168 19.13 16.29 -18.79
C LEU A 168 20.04 17.24 -18.01
N MET A 169 20.65 16.78 -16.92
CA MET A 169 21.43 17.62 -16.01
C MET A 169 22.96 17.45 -16.15
N GLY A 170 23.42 16.45 -16.92
CA GLY A 170 24.84 16.09 -16.97
C GLY A 170 25.31 15.42 -15.67
N HIS A 171 26.60 15.03 -15.58
CA HIS A 171 27.16 14.47 -14.34
C HIS A 171 27.19 15.53 -13.23
N SER A 172 26.12 15.64 -12.46
CA SER A 172 26.13 16.37 -11.20
C SER A 172 26.49 15.42 -10.05
N ASP A 173 27.78 15.10 -9.90
CA ASP A 173 28.29 14.57 -8.64
C ASP A 173 28.29 15.71 -7.62
N HIS A 174 27.10 16.03 -7.07
CA HIS A 174 26.98 17.01 -6.01
C HIS A 174 27.69 16.47 -4.76
N ALA A 175 28.85 17.06 -4.43
CA ALA A 175 29.52 16.82 -3.16
C ALA A 175 28.72 17.51 -2.04
N CYS A 176 28.23 16.72 -1.09
CA CYS A 176 27.59 17.19 0.12
C CYS A 176 28.52 16.93 1.30
N TRP A 177 28.70 17.93 2.15
CA TRP A 177 29.64 17.87 3.27
C TRP A 177 29.30 16.77 4.29
N TYR A 178 28.00 16.48 4.46
CA TYR A 178 27.51 15.44 5.38
C TYR A 178 27.52 14.03 4.78
N ALA A 179 28.08 13.83 3.58
CA ALA A 179 28.15 12.50 2.94
C ALA A 179 28.78 11.46 3.85
N ASP A 180 29.92 11.79 4.46
CA ASP A 180 30.68 10.89 5.33
C ASP A 180 29.94 10.50 6.61
N LEU A 181 28.99 11.33 7.05
CA LEU A 181 28.14 11.06 8.21
C LEU A 181 27.03 10.04 7.87
N ARG A 182 26.79 9.68 6.61
CA ARG A 182 25.74 8.72 6.21
C ARG A 182 26.28 7.29 6.11
N ARG A 183 25.43 6.29 6.39
CA ARG A 183 25.71 4.84 6.28
C ARG A 183 26.07 4.30 4.87
N GLY A 184 26.34 5.16 3.91
CA GLY A 184 26.77 4.79 2.56
C GLY A 184 27.70 5.79 1.88
N LYS A 185 28.16 6.83 2.61
CA LYS A 185 29.04 7.88 2.10
C LYS A 185 28.60 8.51 0.78
N ARG A 186 27.29 8.76 0.66
CA ARG A 186 26.66 9.25 -0.58
C ARG A 186 25.70 10.38 -0.26
N CYS A 187 25.60 11.32 -1.18
CA CYS A 187 24.63 12.39 -1.14
C CYS A 187 23.23 11.89 -1.51
N PRO A 188 22.16 12.51 -0.99
CA PRO A 188 20.82 12.28 -1.52
C PRO A 188 20.80 12.63 -3.01
N ALA A 189 20.02 11.90 -3.80
CA ALA A 189 19.80 12.24 -5.21
C ALA A 189 18.93 13.51 -5.30
N ASP A 190 19.10 14.26 -6.39
CA ASP A 190 18.33 15.49 -6.67
C ASP A 190 16.83 15.23 -6.78
N PHE A 191 16.48 14.03 -7.22
CA PHE A 191 15.14 13.48 -7.21
C PHE A 191 15.26 12.01 -6.77
N ASP A 192 14.41 11.61 -5.83
CA ASP A 192 14.17 10.22 -5.44
C ASP A 192 12.66 10.02 -5.41
N HIS A 193 12.12 9.41 -6.48
CA HIS A 193 10.68 9.11 -6.52
C HIS A 193 10.30 8.36 -5.24
N SER A 194 9.28 8.85 -4.50
CA SER A 194 9.04 8.43 -3.13
C SER A 194 8.62 6.96 -3.01
N ASP A 195 9.61 6.06 -3.01
CA ASP A 195 9.42 4.60 -3.05
C ASP A 195 8.64 4.09 -1.82
N HIS A 196 8.80 4.80 -0.70
CA HIS A 196 8.05 4.56 0.52
C HIS A 196 6.58 4.97 0.40
N ILE A 197 6.25 6.10 -0.23
CA ILE A 197 4.85 6.46 -0.51
C ILE A 197 4.23 5.44 -1.46
N VAL A 198 4.96 5.08 -2.53
CA VAL A 198 4.47 4.05 -3.47
C VAL A 198 4.23 2.74 -2.73
N LEU A 199 5.13 2.31 -1.84
CA LEU A 199 4.96 1.12 -1.00
C LEU A 199 3.72 1.19 -0.12
N LEU A 200 3.60 2.25 0.68
CA LEU A 200 2.52 2.40 1.65
C LEU A 200 1.16 2.44 0.95
N VAL A 201 1.06 3.14 -0.18
CA VAL A 201 -0.19 3.19 -0.96
C VAL A 201 -0.48 1.85 -1.63
N SER A 202 0.50 1.25 -2.33
CA SER A 202 0.24 0.03 -3.12
C SER A 202 0.07 -1.23 -2.27
N HIS A 203 0.94 -1.44 -1.28
CA HIS A 203 0.92 -2.63 -0.45
C HIS A 203 -0.03 -2.47 0.73
N TYR A 204 0.06 -1.34 1.44
CA TYR A 204 -0.59 -1.20 2.76
C TYR A 204 -1.93 -0.47 2.75
N LEU A 205 -2.33 0.14 1.63
CA LEU A 205 -3.67 0.71 1.45
C LEU A 205 -4.45 -0.06 0.37
N ALA A 206 -3.92 -0.19 -0.84
CA ALA A 206 -4.67 -0.75 -1.96
C ALA A 206 -5.08 -2.22 -1.73
N ILE A 207 -4.15 -3.07 -1.27
CA ILE A 207 -4.43 -4.49 -0.97
C ILE A 207 -5.45 -4.60 0.17
N PRO A 208 -5.27 -3.95 1.34
CA PRO A 208 -6.27 -3.96 2.40
C PRO A 208 -7.65 -3.46 1.98
N MET A 209 -7.73 -2.43 1.14
CA MET A 209 -9.00 -1.93 0.62
C MET A 209 -9.71 -2.96 -0.27
N PHE A 210 -8.97 -3.63 -1.15
CA PHE A 210 -9.53 -4.70 -1.97
C PHE A 210 -9.95 -5.91 -1.12
N GLU A 211 -9.15 -6.30 -0.12
CA GLU A 211 -9.51 -7.40 0.79
C GLU A 211 -10.74 -7.05 1.65
N CYS A 212 -10.86 -5.80 2.12
CA CYS A 212 -12.05 -5.29 2.79
C CYS A 212 -13.30 -5.40 1.90
N PHE A 213 -13.18 -5.09 0.61
CA PHE A 213 -14.25 -5.30 -0.36
C PHE A 213 -14.58 -6.78 -0.54
N ALA A 214 -13.58 -7.65 -0.73
CA ALA A 214 -13.79 -9.09 -0.86
C ALA A 214 -14.49 -9.66 0.38
N LEU A 215 -13.99 -9.39 1.60
CA LEU A 215 -14.63 -9.79 2.86
C LEU A 215 -16.04 -9.23 3.04
N SER A 216 -16.36 -8.11 2.36
CA SER A 216 -17.69 -7.54 2.39
C SER A 216 -18.68 -8.28 1.52
N VAL A 217 -18.23 -8.69 0.32
CA VAL A 217 -19.03 -9.44 -0.65
C VAL A 217 -19.22 -10.89 -0.21
N GLU A 218 -18.17 -11.53 0.29
CA GLU A 218 -18.17 -12.97 0.58
C GLU A 218 -19.00 -13.37 1.81
N SER A 219 -19.43 -12.42 2.64
CA SER A 219 -20.18 -12.73 3.87
C SER A 219 -21.34 -11.76 4.08
N SER A 220 -22.55 -12.31 4.12
CA SER A 220 -23.80 -11.54 4.22
C SER A 220 -24.20 -11.16 5.66
N GLY A 221 -23.42 -11.53 6.69
CA GLY A 221 -23.76 -11.30 8.10
C GLY A 221 -22.57 -10.98 9.03
N PRO A 222 -22.85 -10.60 10.30
CA PRO A 222 -21.81 -10.41 11.31
C PRO A 222 -21.18 -11.76 11.68
N ASN A 223 -19.86 -11.85 11.58
CA ASN A 223 -19.09 -13.04 11.94
C ASN A 223 -17.82 -12.56 12.64
N LEU A 224 -17.45 -13.20 13.76
CA LEU A 224 -16.24 -12.90 14.51
C LEU A 224 -15.00 -12.88 13.59
N LYS A 225 -14.85 -13.87 12.70
CA LYS A 225 -13.76 -13.91 11.71
C LYS A 225 -13.71 -12.62 10.89
N ARG A 226 -14.86 -12.19 10.37
CA ARG A 226 -14.97 -11.01 9.52
C ARG A 226 -14.67 -9.73 10.29
N THR A 227 -15.17 -9.62 11.52
CA THR A 227 -14.93 -8.46 12.39
C THR A 227 -13.45 -8.33 12.73
N VAL A 228 -12.80 -9.43 13.12
CA VAL A 228 -11.36 -9.46 13.44
C VAL A 228 -10.53 -9.10 12.22
N LEU A 229 -10.81 -9.70 11.06
CA LEU A 229 -10.06 -9.40 9.83
C LEU A 229 -10.24 -7.95 9.37
N ARG A 230 -11.46 -7.40 9.47
CA ARG A 230 -11.70 -5.99 9.16
C ARG A 230 -10.98 -5.06 10.12
N ALA A 231 -11.03 -5.34 11.42
CA ALA A 231 -10.30 -4.55 12.42
C ALA A 231 -8.79 -4.57 12.13
N TRP A 232 -8.25 -5.73 11.77
CA TRP A 232 -6.86 -5.87 11.36
C TRP A 232 -6.52 -5.06 10.10
N LEU A 233 -7.35 -5.13 9.05
CA LEU A 233 -7.15 -4.35 7.82
C LEU A 233 -7.23 -2.84 8.07
N VAL A 234 -8.14 -2.39 8.95
CA VAL A 234 -8.24 -0.99 9.36
C VAL A 234 -7.00 -0.55 10.14
N LEU A 235 -6.49 -1.40 11.04
CA LEU A 235 -5.27 -1.13 11.79
C LEU A 235 -4.07 -0.99 10.84
N VAL A 236 -3.91 -1.92 9.89
CA VAL A 236 -2.86 -1.87 8.87
C VAL A 236 -2.97 -0.59 8.03
N GLY A 237 -4.17 -0.23 7.57
CA GLY A 237 -4.39 1.00 6.81
C GLY A 237 -4.15 2.28 7.64
N GLY A 238 -4.49 2.25 8.93
CA GLY A 238 -4.22 3.34 9.87
C GLY A 238 -2.71 3.56 10.08
N MET A 239 -1.97 2.48 10.35
CA MET A 239 -0.50 2.52 10.43
C MET A 239 0.13 3.04 9.14
N ALA A 240 -0.38 2.59 7.98
CA ALA A 240 0.11 3.03 6.69
C ALA A 240 -0.10 4.53 6.46
N THR A 241 -1.29 5.03 6.81
CA THR A 241 -1.64 6.45 6.69
C THR A 241 -0.79 7.31 7.63
N TYR A 242 -0.59 6.84 8.87
CA TYR A 242 0.27 7.49 9.86
C TYR A 242 1.71 7.63 9.33
N LEU A 243 2.30 6.53 8.86
CA LEU A 243 3.66 6.57 8.31
C LEU A 243 3.75 7.35 7.00
N LEU A 244 2.72 7.32 6.17
CA LEU A 244 2.68 8.09 4.94
C LEU A 244 2.72 9.58 5.24
N PHE A 245 1.99 10.05 6.27
CA PHE A 245 2.03 11.44 6.72
C PHE A 245 3.47 11.85 7.06
N PHE A 246 4.15 11.11 7.92
CA PHE A 246 5.53 11.43 8.29
C PHE A 246 6.53 11.28 7.14
N THR A 247 6.34 10.27 6.29
CA THR A 247 7.13 10.05 5.07
C THR A 247 7.04 11.27 4.15
N ALA A 248 5.82 11.75 3.91
CA ALA A 248 5.56 12.90 3.05
C ALA A 248 5.98 14.22 3.68
N SER A 249 5.93 14.35 5.02
CA SER A 249 6.35 15.59 5.70
C SER A 249 7.86 15.78 5.75
N TYR A 250 8.65 14.71 5.93
CA TYR A 250 10.05 14.88 6.33
C TYR A 250 11.09 14.26 5.40
N PHE A 251 10.72 13.35 4.52
CA PHE A 251 11.71 12.53 3.80
C PHE A 251 11.77 12.79 2.31
N HIS A 252 10.79 13.51 1.76
CA HIS A 252 10.65 13.69 0.34
C HIS A 252 10.17 15.10 0.01
N THR A 253 10.58 15.62 -1.15
CA THR A 253 10.12 16.92 -1.64
C THR A 253 8.67 16.84 -2.13
N THR A 254 8.02 17.99 -2.28
CA THR A 254 6.64 18.07 -2.82
C THR A 254 6.49 17.35 -4.16
N ALA A 255 7.47 17.53 -5.06
CA ALA A 255 7.46 16.90 -6.37
C ALA A 255 7.61 15.37 -6.25
N GLU A 256 8.53 14.89 -5.41
CA GLU A 256 8.75 13.46 -5.15
C GLU A 256 7.48 12.80 -4.59
N ASN A 257 6.81 13.47 -3.65
CA ASN A 257 5.57 12.99 -3.04
C ASN A 257 4.43 12.91 -4.05
N LEU A 258 4.22 13.97 -4.84
CA LEU A 258 3.13 14.05 -5.80
C LEU A 258 3.31 13.02 -6.93
N VAL A 259 4.53 12.92 -7.46
CA VAL A 259 4.86 11.94 -8.51
C VAL A 259 4.69 10.52 -7.98
N GLY A 260 5.21 10.22 -6.79
CA GLY A 260 5.03 8.91 -6.14
C GLY A 260 3.55 8.55 -5.94
N LEU A 261 2.74 9.51 -5.46
CA LEU A 261 1.31 9.30 -5.26
C LEU A 261 0.57 9.07 -6.60
N ILE A 262 0.83 9.88 -7.63
CA ILE A 262 0.20 9.74 -8.95
C ILE A 262 0.52 8.36 -9.54
N ILE A 263 1.79 7.92 -9.46
CA ILE A 263 2.22 6.60 -9.94
C ILE A 263 1.48 5.50 -9.19
N ALA A 264 1.44 5.55 -7.85
CA ALA A 264 0.74 4.55 -7.05
C ALA A 264 -0.77 4.51 -7.36
N GLN A 265 -1.38 5.67 -7.58
CA GLN A 265 -2.80 5.77 -7.92
C GLN A 265 -3.09 5.22 -9.32
N ALA A 266 -2.32 5.64 -10.32
CA ALA A 266 -2.53 5.25 -11.71
C ALA A 266 -2.20 3.77 -11.96
N CYS A 267 -1.12 3.26 -11.37
CA CYS A 267 -0.63 1.90 -11.63
C CYS A 267 -1.25 0.83 -10.72
N VAL A 268 -1.77 1.20 -9.54
CA VAL A 268 -2.26 0.21 -8.56
C VAL A 268 -3.70 0.50 -8.11
N MET A 269 -3.98 1.67 -7.54
CA MET A 269 -5.31 1.96 -6.97
C MET A 269 -6.40 1.95 -8.04
N THR A 270 -6.18 2.61 -9.17
CA THR A 270 -7.16 2.71 -10.26
C THR A 270 -7.44 1.34 -10.90
N PRO A 271 -6.43 0.54 -11.29
CA PRO A 271 -6.68 -0.81 -11.80
C PRO A 271 -7.44 -1.71 -10.82
N LEU A 272 -7.12 -1.67 -9.52
CA LEU A 272 -7.84 -2.42 -8.50
C LEU A 272 -9.29 -1.93 -8.33
N LEU A 273 -9.50 -0.61 -8.35
CA LEU A 273 -10.85 -0.04 -8.37
C LEU A 273 -11.64 -0.54 -9.59
N LEU A 274 -11.07 -0.47 -10.80
CA LEU A 274 -11.72 -0.97 -12.01
C LEU A 274 -12.04 -2.47 -11.93
N LEU A 275 -11.17 -3.25 -11.29
CA LEU A 275 -11.40 -4.65 -11.01
C LEU A 275 -12.59 -4.87 -10.05
N THR A 276 -12.72 -4.07 -8.98
CA THR A 276 -13.91 -4.14 -8.10
C THR A 276 -15.22 -3.86 -8.84
N GLN A 277 -15.18 -3.00 -9.86
CA GLN A 277 -16.35 -2.67 -10.67
C GLN A 277 -16.67 -3.74 -11.72
N ASP A 278 -15.80 -4.75 -11.90
CA ASP A 278 -15.86 -5.73 -12.98
C ASP A 278 -15.76 -5.05 -14.37
N TYR A 279 -14.94 -4.01 -14.48
CA TYR A 279 -14.75 -3.26 -15.73
C TYR A 279 -14.15 -4.14 -16.84
N PHE A 280 -13.24 -5.05 -16.49
CA PHE A 280 -12.50 -5.91 -17.42
C PHE A 280 -13.28 -7.17 -17.85
N THR A 281 -14.61 -7.10 -17.98
CA THR A 281 -15.47 -8.25 -18.33
C THR A 281 -15.10 -8.95 -19.65
N SER A 282 -14.52 -8.20 -20.59
CA SER A 282 -14.01 -8.70 -21.87
C SER A 282 -12.83 -9.66 -21.70
N VAL A 283 -11.98 -9.44 -20.68
CA VAL A 283 -10.82 -10.27 -20.40
C VAL A 283 -11.21 -11.34 -19.38
N LYS A 284 -11.41 -12.58 -19.85
CA LYS A 284 -11.91 -13.71 -19.03
C LYS A 284 -11.14 -13.91 -17.72
N TRP A 285 -9.84 -13.62 -17.68
CA TRP A 285 -8.99 -13.81 -16.50
C TRP A 285 -9.08 -12.65 -15.49
N LEU A 286 -9.43 -11.44 -15.93
CA LEU A 286 -9.57 -10.24 -15.09
C LEU A 286 -11.00 -9.99 -14.60
N ARG A 287 -11.89 -10.98 -14.74
CA ARG A 287 -13.24 -10.89 -14.20
C ARG A 287 -13.23 -10.94 -12.68
N LEU A 288 -14.09 -10.16 -12.06
CA LEU A 288 -14.21 -10.09 -10.61
C LEU A 288 -14.47 -11.47 -9.97
N SER A 289 -15.27 -12.32 -10.64
CA SER A 289 -15.61 -13.68 -10.20
C SER A 289 -14.39 -14.60 -10.04
N ASN A 290 -13.24 -14.24 -10.61
CA ASN A 290 -12.01 -15.01 -10.45
C ASN A 290 -11.29 -14.72 -9.13
N PHE A 291 -11.59 -13.60 -8.46
CA PHE A 291 -10.86 -13.10 -7.29
C PHE A 291 -11.75 -12.99 -6.04
N VAL A 292 -13.06 -12.86 -6.22
CA VAL A 292 -14.03 -12.72 -5.13
C VAL A 292 -15.14 -13.76 -5.29
N LEU A 293 -15.49 -14.44 -4.20
CA LEU A 293 -16.59 -15.39 -4.21
C LEU A 293 -17.94 -14.68 -4.37
N PRO A 294 -18.95 -15.33 -4.98
CA PRO A 294 -20.29 -14.78 -5.01
C PRO A 294 -20.81 -14.59 -3.58
N PRO A 295 -21.73 -13.64 -3.35
CA PRO A 295 -22.29 -13.42 -2.03
C PRO A 295 -23.01 -14.67 -1.52
N ASP A 296 -22.84 -14.98 -0.23
CA ASP A 296 -23.58 -16.05 0.42
C ASP A 296 -25.09 -15.84 0.22
N ASP A 297 -25.79 -16.93 -0.15
CA ASP A 297 -27.25 -16.93 -0.15
C ASP A 297 -27.73 -16.53 1.25
N VAL A 298 -28.58 -15.51 1.34
CA VAL A 298 -29.26 -15.18 2.58
C VAL A 298 -30.06 -16.42 2.94
N LYS A 299 -29.56 -17.22 3.90
CA LYS A 299 -30.37 -18.26 4.49
C LYS A 299 -31.61 -17.55 5.04
N ARG A 300 -32.77 -17.85 4.49
CA ARG A 300 -34.01 -17.62 5.22
C ARG A 300 -33.88 -18.45 6.48
N ASP A 301 -33.80 -17.78 7.62
CA ASP A 301 -34.12 -18.43 8.88
C ASP A 301 -35.62 -18.78 8.76
N ASP A 302 -35.88 -20.03 8.35
CA ASP A 302 -37.19 -20.66 8.52
C ASP A 302 -37.29 -21.18 9.96
#